data_AF-A0A9D0X7J5-F1
#
_entry.id   AF-A0A9D0X7J5-F1
#
_cell.length_a   1.000
_cell.length_b   1.000
_cell.length_c   1.000
_cell.angle_alpha   90.00
_cell.angle_beta   90.00
_cell.angle_gamma   90.00
#
_symmetry.space_group_name_H-M   'P 1'
#
loop_
_entity.id
_entity.type
_entity.pdbx_description
1 polymer ?
#
loop_
_entity_poly.entity_id
_entity_poly.type
_entity_poly.pdbx_seq_one_letter_code
_entity_poly.pdbx_strand_id
1 'polypeptide(L)'
;FSLRTGSVIYNYLLPFTALFLAPLYWLTTLPAPGDYSSRELENPDFLSRAVGAIAQYVVTPFLFLYALILFVYGVRILLTWSLPSGVLGWMVLGFCIVGAANWLLLHPAFTRGNRLVRLFRAIWFWLPLFPLALFAVGVWVRISAYGLTPDRMGLVAGGMWAGLLALIFLTRRYADIRLVPGLAALVLIVFSVGPWNFLNGPGLQQALRLQGALADVQTSGEAGTPPFRWNEQSAGTARGAIDYLLQAPDDRQRLSGILKEAGVSLQQESLSRQEIFKALGLNDPEIVPLTFVRYLSRPRHTPIDVSATPYSYGRVRIYTGGSKEMTDLTFAIVEGELTVEGPSRVPTTINLVDWLDRQRGTRIVASELPFDYEGRSFVLLVENIRLASVPEDPDRLRLREMTFDLFASAPPVANLPPVNLSN
;
A
#
# COMPACT_ATOMS: atom_id res chain seq x y z
N PHE A 1 5.02 39.15 2.60
CA PHE A 1 6.03 38.08 2.70
C PHE A 1 5.36 36.73 2.48
N SER A 2 5.37 36.23 1.24
CA SER A 2 4.87 34.91 0.84
C SER A 2 5.90 33.81 1.12
N LEU A 3 6.46 33.79 2.34
CA LEU A 3 7.29 32.68 2.76
C LEU A 3 6.35 31.48 2.91
N ARG A 4 6.59 30.40 2.15
CA ARG A 4 5.93 29.10 2.33
C ARG A 4 6.42 28.49 3.64
N THR A 5 6.03 29.06 4.78
CA THR A 5 6.51 28.71 6.11
C THR A 5 6.32 27.21 6.40
N GLY A 6 5.21 26.62 5.93
CA GLY A 6 4.98 25.18 6.02
C GLY A 6 6.09 24.35 5.37
N SER A 7 6.51 24.69 4.14
CA SER A 7 7.56 23.92 3.45
C SER A 7 8.91 23.98 4.18
N VAL A 8 9.25 25.12 4.79
CA VAL A 8 10.51 25.26 5.54
C VAL A 8 10.45 24.44 6.83
N ILE A 9 9.30 24.47 7.52
CA ILE A 9 9.10 23.72 8.75
C ILE A 9 9.17 22.21 8.48
N TYR A 10 8.43 21.71 7.48
CA TYR A 10 8.35 20.27 7.20
C TYR A 10 9.60 19.72 6.53
N ASN A 11 10.25 20.46 5.64
CA ASN A 11 11.40 19.93 4.88
C ASN A 11 12.74 20.09 5.59
N TYR A 12 12.87 21.09 6.47
CA TYR A 12 14.17 21.43 7.08
C TYR A 12 14.11 21.48 8.60
N LEU A 13 13.21 22.28 9.18
CA LEU A 13 13.21 22.53 10.62
C LEU A 13 12.91 21.25 11.42
N LEU A 14 11.83 20.55 11.08
CA LEU A 14 11.41 19.33 11.78
C LEU A 14 12.44 18.18 11.65
N PRO A 15 12.95 17.85 10.44
CA PRO A 15 13.99 16.83 10.32
C PRO A 15 15.25 17.21 11.08
N PHE A 16 15.69 18.47 11.02
CA PHE A 16 16.88 18.92 11.73
C PHE A 16 16.70 18.86 13.26
N THR A 17 15.57 19.34 13.79
CA THR A 17 15.33 19.30 15.23
C THR A 17 15.17 17.87 15.73
N ALA A 18 14.42 17.02 15.03
CA ALA A 18 14.15 15.66 15.44
C ALA A 18 15.35 14.71 15.25
N LEU A 19 16.12 14.85 14.16
CA LEU A 19 17.20 13.92 13.82
C LEU A 19 18.60 14.40 14.25
N PHE A 20 18.78 15.69 14.51
CA PHE A 20 20.06 16.24 14.94
C PHE A 20 20.01 16.79 16.37
N LEU A 21 19.12 17.75 16.65
CA LEU A 21 19.10 18.41 17.96
C LEU A 21 18.61 17.50 19.08
N ALA A 22 17.53 16.72 18.87
CA ALA A 22 16.99 15.88 19.92
C ALA A 22 17.96 14.75 20.35
N PRO A 23 18.61 14.01 19.44
CA PRO A 23 19.65 13.04 19.83
C PRO A 23 20.85 13.70 20.49
N LEU A 24 21.28 14.87 19.99
CA LEU A 24 22.41 15.60 20.58
C LEU A 24 22.10 16.05 22.02
N TYR A 25 20.91 16.63 22.23
CA TYR A 25 20.45 17.02 23.56
C TYR A 25 20.38 15.80 24.49
N TRP A 26 19.78 14.70 24.03
CA TRP A 26 19.71 13.46 24.80
C TRP A 26 21.10 12.94 25.19
N LEU A 27 22.08 12.98 24.27
CA LEU A 27 23.48 12.62 24.57
C LEU A 27 24.10 13.50 25.66
N THR A 28 23.75 14.80 25.74
CA THR A 28 24.23 15.68 26.81
C THR A 28 23.62 15.38 28.18
N THR A 29 22.44 14.74 28.20
CA THR A 29 21.79 14.32 29.45
C THR A 29 22.32 13.00 30.00
N LEU A 30 23.17 12.29 29.24
CA LEU A 30 23.77 11.04 29.71
C LEU A 30 24.84 11.32 30.79
N PRO A 31 24.72 10.72 31.99
CA PRO A 31 25.76 10.80 33.02
C PRO A 31 27.11 10.30 32.50
N ALA A 32 28.20 10.87 33.00
CA ALA A 32 29.53 10.34 32.69
C ALA A 32 29.64 8.88 33.21
N PRO A 33 30.37 7.99 32.52
CA PRO A 33 30.47 6.58 32.92
C PRO A 33 30.95 6.36 34.37
N GLY A 34 31.68 7.32 34.94
CA GLY A 34 32.19 7.28 36.32
C GLY A 34 31.18 7.71 37.39
N ASP A 35 30.06 8.33 37.02
CA ASP A 35 29.04 8.82 37.96
C ASP A 35 27.96 7.78 38.25
N TYR A 36 27.97 6.63 37.56
CA TYR A 36 27.04 5.55 37.78
C TYR A 36 27.35 4.80 39.08
N SER A 37 26.50 4.94 40.09
CA SER A 37 26.60 4.12 41.29
C SER A 37 26.04 2.72 41.03
N SER A 38 26.73 1.67 41.50
CA SER A 38 26.28 0.27 41.35
C SER A 38 24.89 0.03 41.96
N ARG A 39 24.46 0.88 42.89
CA ARG A 39 23.17 0.82 43.60
C ARG A 39 21.99 1.29 42.74
N GLU A 40 22.20 2.22 41.82
CA GLU A 40 21.18 2.69 40.86
C GLU A 40 20.88 1.64 39.77
N LEU A 41 21.86 0.79 39.44
CA LEU A 41 21.68 -0.36 38.56
C LEU A 41 20.84 -1.47 39.20
N GLU A 42 20.88 -1.60 40.52
CA GLU A 42 20.11 -2.59 41.30
C GLU A 42 18.73 -2.06 41.72
N ASN A 43 18.58 -0.75 41.95
CA ASN A 43 17.32 -0.11 42.31
C ASN A 43 16.91 0.94 41.27
N PRO A 44 16.39 0.52 40.10
CA PRO A 44 15.95 1.44 39.06
C PRO A 44 14.83 2.36 39.56
N ASP A 45 14.74 3.58 39.02
CA ASP A 45 13.62 4.48 39.26
C ASP A 45 12.30 3.91 38.69
N PHE A 46 11.16 4.44 39.13
CA PHE A 46 9.81 4.00 38.74
C PHE A 46 9.65 3.86 37.22
N LEU A 47 10.13 4.84 36.44
CA LEU A 47 10.03 4.80 34.97
C LEU A 47 10.75 3.60 34.37
N SER A 48 11.97 3.31 34.84
CA SER A 48 12.75 2.16 34.35
C SER A 48 12.08 0.83 34.70
N ARG A 49 11.47 0.73 35.89
CA ARG A 49 10.68 -0.45 36.27
C ARG A 49 9.42 -0.61 35.43
N ALA A 50 8.70 0.49 35.18
CA ALA A 50 7.48 0.49 34.38
C ALA A 50 7.77 0.06 32.93
N VAL A 51 8.79 0.63 32.30
CA VAL A 51 9.22 0.25 30.94
C VAL A 51 9.67 -1.21 30.90
N GLY A 52 10.47 -1.65 31.88
CA GLY A 52 10.87 -3.06 31.99
C GLY A 52 9.69 -4.02 32.15
N ALA A 53 8.68 -3.65 32.94
CA ALA A 53 7.46 -4.43 33.14
C ALA A 53 6.62 -4.53 31.85
N ILE A 54 6.46 -3.42 31.11
CA ILE A 54 5.77 -3.41 29.81
C ILE A 54 6.50 -4.31 28.81
N ALA A 55 7.83 -4.19 28.70
CA ALA A 55 8.63 -5.03 27.82
C ALA A 55 8.46 -6.53 28.16
N GLN A 56 8.52 -6.85 29.45
CA GLN A 56 8.47 -8.22 29.95
C GLN A 56 7.07 -8.88 29.85
N TYR A 57 6.01 -8.16 30.21
CA TYR A 57 4.68 -8.75 30.38
C TYR A 57 3.69 -8.40 29.25
N VAL A 58 3.99 -7.37 28.45
CA VAL A 58 3.13 -6.99 27.32
C VAL A 58 3.86 -7.28 26.01
N VAL A 59 5.00 -6.65 25.77
CA VAL A 59 5.68 -6.75 24.47
C VAL A 59 6.18 -8.17 24.20
N THR A 60 6.80 -8.82 25.18
CA THR A 60 7.37 -10.17 25.00
C THR A 60 6.32 -11.24 24.67
N PRO A 61 5.19 -11.37 25.42
CA PRO A 61 4.13 -12.29 25.04
C PRO A 61 3.51 -11.98 23.67
N PHE A 62 3.30 -10.70 23.35
CA PHE A 62 2.79 -10.29 22.04
C PHE A 62 3.75 -10.68 20.91
N LEU A 63 5.06 -10.58 21.11
CA LEU A 63 6.05 -11.04 20.13
C LEU A 63 6.01 -12.55 19.89
N PHE A 64 5.76 -13.36 20.92
CA PHE A 64 5.56 -14.80 20.73
C PHE A 64 4.29 -15.11 19.93
N LEU A 65 3.19 -14.41 20.22
CA LEU A 65 1.95 -14.53 19.44
C LEU A 65 2.17 -14.09 17.99
N TYR A 66 2.86 -12.98 17.77
CA TYR A 66 3.19 -12.48 16.43
C TYR A 66 4.10 -13.46 15.67
N ALA A 67 5.10 -14.03 16.35
CA ALA A 67 5.92 -15.07 15.77
C ALA A 67 5.07 -16.27 15.35
N LEU A 68 4.14 -16.73 16.18
CA LEU A 68 3.22 -17.82 15.81
C LEU A 68 2.44 -17.49 14.53
N ILE A 69 1.93 -16.27 14.40
CA ILE A 69 1.25 -15.80 13.18
C ILE A 69 2.20 -15.90 11.98
N LEU A 70 3.42 -15.36 12.07
CA LEU A 70 4.41 -15.44 11.00
C LEU A 70 4.76 -16.88 10.61
N PHE A 71 4.87 -17.79 11.58
CA PHE A 71 5.13 -19.20 11.32
C PHE A 71 3.96 -19.86 10.58
N VAL A 72 2.72 -19.59 10.98
CA VAL A 72 1.52 -20.08 10.28
C VAL A 72 1.48 -19.56 8.84
N TYR A 73 1.76 -18.27 8.62
CA TYR A 73 1.88 -17.71 7.27
C TYR A 73 3.02 -18.36 6.48
N GLY A 74 4.17 -18.59 7.11
CA GLY A 74 5.29 -19.25 6.46
C GLY A 74 4.95 -20.67 6.02
N VAL A 75 4.30 -21.47 6.88
CA VAL A 75 3.81 -22.80 6.52
C VAL A 75 2.80 -22.73 5.38
N ARG A 76 1.86 -21.77 5.41
CA ARG A 76 0.91 -21.57 4.31
C ARG A 76 1.63 -21.33 2.98
N ILE A 77 2.68 -20.52 2.97
CA ILE A 77 3.47 -20.22 1.75
C ILE A 77 4.17 -21.48 1.23
N LEU A 78 4.74 -22.30 2.13
CA LEU A 78 5.36 -23.57 1.73
C LEU A 78 4.34 -24.54 1.11
N LEU A 79 3.09 -24.52 1.57
CA LEU A 79 2.03 -25.39 1.06
C LEU A 79 1.45 -24.88 -0.27
N THR A 80 1.18 -23.59 -0.38
CA THR A 80 0.52 -23.01 -1.56
C THR A 80 1.48 -22.60 -2.67
N TRP A 81 2.78 -22.51 -2.37
CA TRP A 81 3.82 -21.96 -3.25
C TRP A 81 3.46 -20.59 -3.83
N SER A 82 2.54 -19.89 -3.17
CA SER A 82 2.04 -18.59 -3.58
C SER A 82 2.41 -17.55 -2.52
N LEU A 83 3.14 -16.54 -2.95
CA LEU A 83 3.54 -15.45 -2.06
C LEU A 83 2.37 -14.47 -1.90
N PRO A 84 1.95 -14.17 -0.66
CA PRO A 84 0.92 -13.18 -0.39
C PRO A 84 1.27 -11.79 -0.95
N SER A 85 0.24 -10.95 -1.03
CA SER A 85 0.38 -9.52 -1.35
C SER A 85 1.41 -8.82 -0.44
N GLY A 86 1.91 -7.66 -0.87
CA GLY A 86 3.19 -7.07 -0.43
C GLY A 86 3.38 -6.68 1.02
N VAL A 87 2.40 -7.00 1.86
CA VAL A 87 2.37 -6.70 3.29
C VAL A 87 3.30 -7.62 4.08
N LEU A 88 3.49 -8.88 3.66
CA LEU A 88 4.27 -9.85 4.41
C LEU A 88 5.72 -9.41 4.65
N GLY A 89 6.33 -8.73 3.67
CA GLY A 89 7.69 -8.21 3.80
C GLY A 89 7.81 -7.25 5.01
N TRP A 90 6.90 -6.29 5.07
CA TRP A 90 6.84 -5.31 6.16
C TRP A 90 6.49 -5.93 7.51
N MET A 91 5.67 -7.00 7.52
CA MET A 91 5.35 -7.75 8.74
C MET A 91 6.60 -8.41 9.36
N VAL A 92 7.40 -9.10 8.55
CA VAL A 92 8.63 -9.74 9.02
C VAL A 92 9.65 -8.69 9.50
N LEU A 93 9.79 -7.60 8.77
CA LEU A 93 10.71 -6.52 9.15
C LEU A 93 10.26 -5.84 10.45
N GLY A 94 8.97 -5.53 10.59
CA GLY A 94 8.41 -4.96 11.81
C GLY A 94 8.63 -5.86 13.02
N PHE A 95 8.45 -7.18 12.87
CA PHE A 95 8.77 -8.15 13.91
C PHE A 95 10.23 -8.10 14.34
N CYS A 96 11.17 -8.04 13.37
CA CYS A 96 12.59 -7.95 13.66
C CYS A 96 12.94 -6.65 14.40
N ILE A 97 12.38 -5.52 13.97
CA ILE A 97 12.61 -4.20 14.59
C ILE A 97 12.07 -4.18 16.02
N VAL A 98 10.79 -4.52 16.22
CA VAL A 98 10.13 -4.47 17.53
C VAL A 98 10.79 -5.44 18.50
N GLY A 99 11.13 -6.65 18.06
CA GLY A 99 11.75 -7.60 18.95
C GLY A 99 13.24 -7.34 19.21
N ALA A 100 13.98 -6.72 18.28
CA ALA A 100 15.31 -6.20 18.58
C ALA A 100 15.24 -5.05 19.60
N ALA A 101 14.27 -4.15 19.46
CA ALA A 101 14.02 -3.10 20.45
C ALA A 101 13.63 -3.69 21.81
N ASN A 102 12.75 -4.69 21.85
CA ASN A 102 12.40 -5.40 23.07
C ASN A 102 13.62 -6.10 23.69
N TRP A 103 14.50 -6.68 22.87
CA TRP A 103 15.76 -7.27 23.34
C TRP A 103 16.68 -6.23 24.00
N LEU A 104 16.74 -5.00 23.48
CA LEU A 104 17.44 -3.87 24.11
C LEU A 104 16.79 -3.48 25.45
N LEU A 105 15.46 -3.37 25.50
CA LEU A 105 14.72 -3.02 26.72
C LEU A 105 14.89 -4.07 27.83
N LEU A 106 15.05 -5.34 27.47
CA LEU A 106 15.30 -6.44 28.40
C LEU A 106 16.79 -6.65 28.71
N HIS A 107 17.67 -5.75 28.28
CA HIS A 107 19.09 -5.83 28.59
C HIS A 107 19.43 -5.66 30.10
N PRO A 108 18.79 -4.73 30.86
CA PRO A 108 19.13 -4.51 32.27
C PRO A 108 19.06 -5.78 33.13
N ALA A 109 19.88 -5.85 34.19
CA ALA A 109 19.98 -7.07 35.01
C ALA A 109 18.68 -7.40 35.76
N PHE A 110 17.94 -6.39 36.24
CA PHE A 110 16.74 -6.56 37.05
C PHE A 110 15.56 -7.23 36.30
N THR A 111 15.53 -7.18 34.97
CA THR A 111 14.48 -7.84 34.16
C THR A 111 14.76 -9.34 33.93
N ARG A 112 15.98 -9.80 34.19
CA ARG A 112 16.43 -11.18 33.88
C ARG A 112 15.97 -12.23 34.90
N GLY A 113 15.30 -11.81 35.98
CA GLY A 113 14.73 -12.70 36.98
C GLY A 113 13.58 -13.58 36.43
N ASN A 114 12.84 -13.09 35.44
CA ASN A 114 11.72 -13.84 34.86
C ASN A 114 12.17 -14.92 33.87
N ARG A 115 11.58 -16.12 34.01
CA ARG A 115 11.78 -17.25 33.10
C ARG A 115 11.42 -16.90 31.66
N LEU A 116 10.36 -16.14 31.44
CA LEU A 116 9.92 -15.71 30.10
C LEU A 116 10.98 -14.85 29.40
N VAL A 117 11.57 -13.89 30.11
CA VAL A 117 12.63 -13.01 29.59
C VAL A 117 13.88 -13.80 29.23
N ARG A 118 14.25 -14.76 30.08
CA ARG A 118 15.39 -15.65 29.83
C ARG A 118 15.17 -16.51 28.60
N LEU A 119 13.98 -17.07 28.45
CA LEU A 119 13.58 -17.85 27.29
C LEU A 119 13.61 -17.01 26.01
N PHE A 120 12.97 -15.83 26.04
CA PHE A 120 12.96 -14.90 24.91
C PHE A 120 14.38 -14.54 24.48
N ARG A 121 15.26 -14.11 25.40
CA ARG A 121 16.64 -13.74 25.06
C ARG A 121 17.47 -14.90 24.50
N ALA A 122 17.21 -16.13 24.92
CA ALA A 122 17.90 -17.31 24.41
C ALA A 122 17.47 -17.70 22.98
N ILE A 123 16.17 -17.56 22.68
CA ILE A 123 15.59 -18.02 21.41
C ILE A 123 15.48 -16.87 20.39
N TRP A 124 15.54 -15.61 20.83
CA TRP A 124 15.20 -14.44 20.02
C TRP A 124 15.92 -14.38 18.67
N PHE A 125 17.22 -14.71 18.59
CA PHE A 125 17.94 -14.65 17.31
C PHE A 125 17.74 -15.89 16.43
N TRP A 126 17.20 -16.98 16.98
CA TRP A 126 16.78 -18.16 16.22
C TRP A 126 15.37 -17.99 15.62
N LEU A 127 14.48 -17.35 16.37
CA LEU A 127 13.07 -17.18 16.03
C LEU A 127 12.81 -16.49 14.67
N PRO A 128 13.49 -15.39 14.28
CA PRO A 128 13.26 -14.72 13.00
C PRO A 128 13.91 -15.42 11.81
N LEU A 129 14.79 -16.42 11.98
CA LEU A 129 15.52 -17.01 10.85
C LEU A 129 14.59 -17.60 9.79
N PHE A 130 13.57 -18.35 10.22
CA PHE A 130 12.61 -18.94 9.29
C PHE A 130 11.77 -17.88 8.56
N PRO A 131 11.10 -16.93 9.24
CA PRO A 131 10.43 -15.82 8.57
C PRO A 131 11.37 -14.98 7.68
N LEU A 132 12.62 -14.77 8.08
CA LEU A 132 13.59 -13.97 7.35
C LEU A 132 14.08 -14.66 6.07
N ALA A 133 14.20 -15.99 6.08
CA ALA A 133 14.52 -16.76 4.88
C ALA A 133 13.40 -16.64 3.83
N LEU A 134 12.14 -16.80 4.24
CA LEU A 134 10.98 -16.61 3.37
C LEU A 134 10.85 -15.17 2.88
N PHE A 135 11.13 -14.21 3.76
CA PHE A 135 11.22 -12.80 3.42
C PHE A 135 12.25 -12.55 2.31
N ALA A 136 13.46 -13.12 2.44
CA ALA A 136 14.52 -12.93 1.46
C ALA A 136 14.12 -13.47 0.08
N VAL A 137 13.52 -14.67 0.03
CA VAL A 137 12.97 -15.24 -1.20
C VAL A 137 11.88 -14.34 -1.79
N GLY A 138 10.97 -13.82 -0.97
CA GLY A 138 9.88 -12.98 -1.46
C GLY A 138 10.31 -11.60 -1.94
N VAL A 139 11.31 -11.00 -1.31
CA VAL A 139 11.93 -9.77 -1.80
C VAL A 139 12.66 -10.03 -3.11
N TRP A 140 13.40 -11.15 -3.21
CA TRP A 140 14.09 -11.53 -4.44
C TRP A 140 13.14 -11.69 -5.63
N VAL A 141 12.07 -12.48 -5.48
CA VAL A 141 11.05 -12.70 -6.52
C VAL A 141 10.40 -11.40 -6.96
N ARG A 142 10.16 -10.46 -6.04
CA ARG A 142 9.58 -9.15 -6.39
C ARG A 142 10.54 -8.25 -7.14
N ILE A 143 11.81 -8.24 -6.75
CA ILE A 143 12.84 -7.45 -7.43
C ILE A 143 13.09 -8.01 -8.83
N SER A 144 13.10 -9.34 -9.01
CA SER A 144 13.24 -9.95 -10.33
C SER A 144 12.04 -9.63 -11.23
N ALA A 145 10.81 -9.85 -10.73
CA ALA A 145 9.58 -9.62 -11.50
C ALA A 145 9.36 -8.15 -11.86
N TYR A 146 9.39 -7.25 -10.88
CA TYR A 146 8.93 -5.86 -11.04
C TYR A 146 10.05 -4.82 -10.99
N GLY A 147 11.28 -5.23 -10.68
CA GLY A 147 12.40 -4.31 -10.48
C GLY A 147 12.43 -3.69 -9.09
N LEU A 148 13.42 -2.85 -8.88
CA LEU A 148 13.69 -2.14 -7.64
C LEU A 148 12.79 -0.91 -7.56
N THR A 149 12.29 -0.64 -6.35
CA THR A 149 11.54 0.57 -5.98
C THR A 149 12.05 1.04 -4.62
N PRO A 150 11.78 2.29 -4.21
CA PRO A 150 12.18 2.80 -2.89
C PRO A 150 11.70 1.89 -1.75
N ASP A 151 10.45 1.42 -1.81
CA ASP A 151 9.90 0.49 -0.81
C ASP A 151 10.67 -0.83 -0.75
N ARG A 152 11.02 -1.41 -1.91
CA ARG A 152 11.79 -2.67 -1.98
C ARG A 152 13.22 -2.47 -1.50
N MET A 153 13.81 -1.31 -1.74
CA MET A 153 15.11 -0.97 -1.14
C MET A 153 15.02 -0.88 0.38
N GLY A 154 13.93 -0.33 0.93
CA GLY A 154 13.67 -0.32 2.36
C GLY A 154 13.63 -1.74 2.94
N LEU A 155 12.95 -2.66 2.25
CA LEU A 155 12.92 -4.08 2.61
C LEU A 155 14.31 -4.72 2.52
N VAL A 156 15.10 -4.45 1.48
CA VAL A 156 16.47 -4.98 1.35
C VAL A 156 17.36 -4.47 2.48
N ALA A 157 17.33 -3.17 2.77
CA ALA A 157 18.10 -2.57 3.86
C ALA A 157 17.71 -3.18 5.22
N GLY A 158 16.41 -3.23 5.52
CA GLY A 158 15.91 -3.82 6.76
C GLY A 158 16.21 -5.31 6.89
N GLY A 159 16.07 -6.08 5.80
CA GLY A 159 16.38 -7.50 5.76
C GLY A 159 17.87 -7.77 5.93
N MET A 160 18.73 -6.95 5.31
CA MET A 160 20.18 -7.03 5.50
C MET A 160 20.56 -6.72 6.94
N TRP A 161 19.98 -5.68 7.55
CA TRP A 161 20.19 -5.37 8.96
C TRP A 161 19.78 -6.53 9.87
N ALA A 162 18.56 -7.07 9.70
CA ALA A 162 18.05 -8.18 10.50
C ALA A 162 18.88 -9.47 10.31
N GLY A 163 19.28 -9.76 9.07
CA GLY A 163 20.10 -10.93 8.74
C GLY A 163 21.51 -10.85 9.32
N LEU A 164 22.16 -9.68 9.22
CA LEU A 164 23.47 -9.44 9.84
C LEU A 164 23.39 -9.57 11.36
N LEU A 165 22.35 -9.02 11.99
CA LEU A 165 22.13 -9.18 13.43
C LEU A 165 21.94 -10.64 13.82
N ALA A 166 21.06 -11.36 13.13
CA ALA A 166 20.84 -12.78 13.39
C ALA A 166 22.15 -13.57 13.28
N LEU A 167 22.91 -13.37 12.21
CA LEU A 167 24.19 -14.05 11.99
C LEU A 167 25.22 -13.75 13.09
N ILE A 168 25.39 -12.47 13.44
CA ILE A 168 26.39 -12.06 14.45
C ILE A 168 26.04 -12.61 15.82
N PHE A 169 24.78 -12.49 16.25
CA PHE A 169 24.35 -12.92 17.58
C PHE A 169 24.20 -14.44 17.71
N LEU A 170 24.00 -15.18 16.60
CA LEU A 170 24.11 -16.65 16.62
C LEU A 170 25.56 -17.12 16.74
N THR A 171 26.49 -16.44 16.08
CA THR A 171 27.89 -16.87 15.99
C THR A 171 28.72 -16.41 17.20
N ARG A 172 28.44 -15.21 17.73
CA ARG A 172 29.19 -14.61 18.84
C ARG A 172 28.41 -14.68 20.15
N ARG A 173 28.89 -15.51 21.08
CA ARG A 173 28.24 -15.74 22.39
C ARG A 173 28.11 -14.50 23.29
N TYR A 174 28.88 -13.45 23.03
CA TYR A 174 28.86 -12.17 23.76
C TYR A 174 28.93 -10.96 22.81
N ALA A 175 28.03 -10.91 21.82
CA ALA A 175 27.93 -9.75 20.93
C ALA A 175 27.50 -8.49 21.73
N ASP A 176 28.16 -7.36 21.44
CA ASP A 176 27.87 -6.08 22.09
C ASP A 176 26.47 -5.59 21.70
N ILE A 177 25.70 -5.14 22.69
CA ILE A 177 24.37 -4.56 22.53
C ILE A 177 24.37 -3.35 21.57
N ARG A 178 25.46 -2.60 21.52
CA ARG A 178 25.63 -1.42 20.65
C ARG A 178 25.55 -1.77 19.16
N LEU A 179 25.75 -3.04 18.80
CA LEU A 179 25.65 -3.50 17.41
C LEU A 179 24.24 -3.40 16.85
N VAL A 180 23.20 -3.48 17.69
CA VAL A 180 21.79 -3.40 17.23
C VAL A 180 21.50 -2.06 16.54
N PRO A 181 21.63 -0.89 17.22
CA PRO A 181 21.47 0.40 16.58
C PRO A 181 22.65 0.76 15.66
N GLY A 182 23.87 0.33 15.98
CA GLY A 182 25.06 0.62 15.18
C GLY A 182 24.99 0.06 13.76
N LEU A 183 24.55 -1.20 13.61
CA LEU A 183 24.34 -1.80 12.29
C LEU A 183 23.16 -1.15 11.55
N ALA A 184 22.09 -0.77 12.25
CA ALA A 184 20.98 -0.06 11.62
C ALA A 184 21.46 1.25 11.00
N ALA A 185 22.21 2.04 11.76
CA ALA A 185 22.80 3.29 11.30
C ALA A 185 23.75 3.07 10.12
N LEU A 186 24.64 2.08 10.21
CA LEU A 186 25.58 1.76 9.13
C LEU A 186 24.85 1.39 7.83
N VAL A 187 23.85 0.50 7.91
CA VAL A 187 23.07 0.08 6.75
C VAL A 187 22.31 1.25 6.13
N LEU A 188 21.70 2.09 6.95
CA LEU A 188 21.01 3.28 6.44
C LEU A 188 21.97 4.26 5.76
N ILE A 189 23.14 4.54 6.33
CA ILE A 189 24.15 5.41 5.71
C ILE A 189 24.58 4.84 4.35
N VAL A 190 24.85 3.54 4.28
CA VAL A 190 25.24 2.88 3.02
C VAL A 190 24.14 3.01 1.97
N PHE A 191 22.86 2.86 2.36
CA PHE A 191 21.73 2.98 1.44
C PHE A 191 21.27 4.43 1.18
N SER A 192 21.81 5.41 1.90
CA SER A 192 21.52 6.83 1.69
C SER A 192 22.58 7.54 0.84
N VAL A 193 23.80 7.02 0.76
CA VAL A 193 24.92 7.66 0.07
C VAL A 193 25.27 6.92 -1.24
N GLY A 194 25.61 7.67 -2.28
CA GLY A 194 26.09 7.12 -3.56
C GLY A 194 24.99 6.90 -4.61
N PRO A 195 25.33 6.29 -5.77
CA PRO A 195 24.40 6.10 -6.89
C PRO A 195 23.32 5.03 -6.62
N TRP A 196 23.58 4.12 -5.67
CA TRP A 196 22.65 3.07 -5.25
C TRP A 196 21.70 3.51 -4.13
N ASN A 197 21.61 4.81 -3.84
CA ASN A 197 20.78 5.28 -2.74
C ASN A 197 19.27 5.04 -2.99
N PHE A 198 18.44 5.18 -1.96
CA PHE A 198 16.98 4.96 -2.03
C PHE A 198 16.25 5.69 -3.16
N LEU A 199 16.76 6.85 -3.61
CA LEU A 199 16.15 7.68 -4.65
C LEU A 199 16.71 7.34 -6.04
N ASN A 200 18.02 7.21 -6.18
CA ASN A 200 18.69 7.02 -7.47
C ASN A 200 18.79 5.56 -7.91
N GLY A 201 19.01 4.64 -6.97
CA GLY A 201 19.24 3.23 -7.24
C GLY A 201 18.10 2.58 -8.04
N PRO A 202 16.82 2.79 -7.69
CA PRO A 202 15.70 2.25 -8.45
C PRO A 202 15.65 2.80 -9.87
N GLY A 203 15.81 4.13 -10.05
CA GLY A 203 15.81 4.76 -11.38
C GLY A 203 16.91 4.23 -12.28
N LEU A 204 18.12 4.05 -11.74
CA LEU A 204 19.25 3.45 -12.48
C LEU A 204 18.96 2.00 -12.89
N GLN A 205 18.43 1.18 -11.98
CA GLN A 205 18.13 -0.21 -12.28
C GLN A 205 16.99 -0.32 -13.33
N GLN A 206 15.97 0.53 -13.26
CA GLN A 206 14.88 0.54 -14.23
C GLN A 206 15.36 1.02 -15.61
N ALA A 207 16.25 2.01 -15.66
CA ALA A 207 16.93 2.43 -16.88
C ALA A 207 17.68 1.27 -17.54
N LEU A 208 18.47 0.52 -16.77
CA LEU A 208 19.20 -0.65 -17.28
C LEU A 208 18.25 -1.77 -17.74
N ARG A 209 17.15 -2.01 -17.02
CA ARG A 209 16.12 -2.98 -17.42
C ARG A 209 15.46 -2.59 -18.75
N LEU A 210 15.18 -1.31 -18.96
CA LEU A 210 14.62 -0.80 -20.21
C LEU A 210 15.63 -0.95 -21.37
N GLN A 211 16.89 -0.58 -21.15
CA GLN A 211 17.95 -0.76 -22.15
C GLN A 211 18.11 -2.23 -22.55
N GLY A 212 18.12 -3.14 -21.57
CA GLY A 212 18.16 -4.59 -21.84
C GLY A 212 16.96 -5.06 -22.66
N ALA A 213 15.75 -4.64 -22.29
CA ALA A 213 14.54 -4.98 -23.03
C ALA A 213 14.54 -4.42 -24.47
N LEU A 214 15.08 -3.23 -24.69
CA LEU A 214 15.22 -2.63 -26.02
C LEU A 214 16.29 -3.35 -26.86
N ALA A 215 17.42 -3.72 -26.24
CA ALA A 215 18.48 -4.47 -26.90
C ALA A 215 17.99 -5.85 -27.37
N ASP A 216 17.23 -6.57 -26.54
CA ASP A 216 16.64 -7.87 -26.89
C ASP A 216 15.77 -7.77 -28.17
N VAL A 217 15.02 -6.67 -28.31
CA VAL A 217 14.15 -6.44 -29.46
C VAL A 217 14.94 -6.04 -30.71
N GLN A 218 15.98 -5.22 -30.56
CA GLN A 218 16.86 -4.81 -31.66
C GLN A 218 17.66 -5.97 -32.25
N THR A 219 17.99 -7.00 -31.45
CA THR A 219 18.66 -8.21 -31.95
C THR A 219 17.72 -9.20 -32.64
N SER A 220 16.40 -9.09 -32.40
CA SER A 220 15.38 -10.04 -32.86
C SER A 220 14.67 -9.62 -34.16
N GLY A 221 14.92 -8.42 -34.67
CA GLY A 221 14.37 -7.90 -35.91
C GLY A 221 15.38 -6.99 -36.60
N GLU A 222 15.31 -6.92 -37.93
CA GLU A 222 16.19 -6.08 -38.76
C GLU A 222 16.37 -4.68 -38.16
N ALA A 223 17.64 -4.28 -38.02
CA ALA A 223 18.04 -3.06 -37.34
C ALA A 223 17.34 -1.82 -37.90
N GLY A 224 16.68 -1.06 -37.03
CA GLY A 224 16.52 0.39 -37.24
C GLY A 224 15.19 0.89 -37.82
N THR A 225 14.13 0.09 -37.93
CA THR A 225 12.80 0.63 -38.30
C THR A 225 11.67 0.09 -37.43
N PRO A 226 10.79 0.97 -36.90
CA PRO A 226 9.51 0.55 -36.32
C PRO A 226 8.74 -0.36 -37.29
N PRO A 227 7.98 -1.35 -36.79
CA PRO A 227 7.67 -1.59 -35.39
C PRO A 227 8.68 -2.52 -34.68
N PHE A 228 9.02 -2.16 -33.44
CA PHE A 228 9.69 -3.04 -32.47
C PHE A 228 8.87 -4.33 -32.27
N ARG A 229 9.49 -5.51 -32.43
CA ARG A 229 8.83 -6.80 -32.20
C ARG A 229 9.07 -7.27 -30.77
N TRP A 230 8.08 -7.06 -29.91
CA TRP A 230 8.17 -7.43 -28.51
C TRP A 230 7.73 -8.86 -28.23
N ASN A 231 8.47 -9.57 -27.39
CA ASN A 231 7.94 -10.72 -26.67
C ASN A 231 7.22 -10.24 -25.39
N GLU A 232 6.38 -11.09 -24.78
CA GLU A 232 5.56 -10.71 -23.62
C GLU A 232 6.39 -10.26 -22.41
N GLN A 233 7.52 -10.92 -22.17
CA GLN A 233 8.40 -10.65 -21.03
C GLN A 233 9.15 -9.32 -21.15
N SER A 234 9.77 -9.05 -22.31
CA SER A 234 10.47 -7.81 -22.63
C SER A 234 9.48 -6.65 -22.75
N ALA A 235 8.27 -6.88 -23.30
CA ALA A 235 7.18 -5.88 -23.30
C ALA A 235 6.76 -5.50 -21.88
N GLY A 236 6.49 -6.49 -21.02
CA GLY A 236 6.13 -6.25 -19.62
C GLY A 236 7.21 -5.50 -18.86
N THR A 237 8.48 -5.89 -19.07
CA THR A 237 9.64 -5.22 -18.46
C THR A 237 9.77 -3.78 -18.93
N ALA A 238 9.66 -3.52 -20.24
CA ALA A 238 9.73 -2.17 -20.79
C ALA A 238 8.60 -1.27 -20.28
N ARG A 239 7.35 -1.77 -20.28
CA ARG A 239 6.19 -1.02 -19.75
C ARG A 239 6.40 -0.64 -18.28
N GLY A 240 6.78 -1.59 -17.43
CA GLY A 240 7.01 -1.34 -16.01
C GLY A 240 8.16 -0.36 -15.75
N ALA A 241 9.25 -0.46 -16.52
CA ALA A 241 10.38 0.45 -16.41
C ALA A 241 10.02 1.88 -16.87
N ILE A 242 9.30 2.03 -17.97
CA ILE A 242 8.83 3.34 -18.48
C ILE A 242 7.86 3.97 -17.48
N ASP A 243 6.88 3.21 -16.98
CA ASP A 243 5.91 3.68 -15.98
C ASP A 243 6.60 4.17 -14.71
N TYR A 244 7.69 3.52 -14.28
CA TYR A 244 8.48 3.97 -13.15
C TYR A 244 9.23 5.27 -13.47
N LEU A 245 9.99 5.31 -14.58
CA LEU A 245 10.85 6.45 -14.94
C LEU A 245 10.05 7.73 -15.22
N LEU A 246 8.77 7.63 -15.58
CA LEU A 246 7.89 8.78 -15.77
C LEU A 246 7.50 9.50 -14.47
N GLN A 247 7.64 8.86 -13.30
CA GLN A 247 7.20 9.39 -12.02
C GLN A 247 8.09 10.52 -11.49
N ALA A 248 9.41 10.44 -11.71
CA ALA A 248 10.38 11.41 -11.16
C ALA A 248 11.01 12.28 -12.26
N PRO A 249 11.20 13.60 -12.04
CA PRO A 249 11.81 14.50 -13.03
C PRO A 249 13.21 14.06 -13.48
N ASP A 250 14.05 13.61 -12.54
CA ASP A 250 15.42 13.16 -12.82
C ASP A 250 15.44 11.88 -13.67
N ASP A 251 14.45 11.01 -13.47
CA ASP A 251 14.31 9.77 -14.23
C ASP A 251 13.78 10.00 -15.65
N ARG A 252 12.98 11.07 -15.87
CA ARG A 252 12.54 11.47 -17.21
C ARG A 252 13.70 11.87 -18.12
N GLN A 253 14.75 12.48 -17.57
CA GLN A 253 15.97 12.78 -18.33
C GLN A 253 16.70 11.51 -18.77
N ARG A 254 16.78 10.50 -17.88
CA ARG A 254 17.37 9.19 -18.22
C ARG A 254 16.55 8.51 -19.31
N LEU A 255 15.22 8.52 -19.17
CA LEU A 255 14.30 7.95 -20.14
C LEU A 255 14.43 8.59 -21.54
N SER A 256 14.48 9.92 -21.62
CA SER A 256 14.64 10.60 -22.92
C SER A 256 15.97 10.27 -23.60
N GLY A 257 17.05 10.12 -22.82
CA GLY A 257 18.33 9.64 -23.32
C GLY A 257 18.24 8.24 -23.93
N ILE A 258 17.62 7.30 -23.21
CA ILE A 258 17.44 5.90 -23.66
C ILE A 258 16.58 5.84 -24.93
N LEU A 259 15.49 6.61 -24.98
CA LEU A 259 14.61 6.65 -26.16
C LEU A 259 15.33 7.22 -27.38
N LYS A 260 16.13 8.28 -27.20
CA LYS A 260 16.93 8.88 -28.27
C LYS A 260 17.96 7.89 -28.83
N GLU A 261 18.64 7.14 -27.97
CA GLU A 261 19.56 6.06 -28.36
C GLU A 261 18.84 4.95 -29.14
N ALA A 262 17.59 4.66 -28.79
CA ALA A 262 16.74 3.70 -29.50
C ALA A 262 16.11 4.24 -30.79
N GLY A 263 16.43 5.47 -31.22
CA GLY A 263 15.89 6.09 -32.44
C GLY A 263 14.51 6.74 -32.27
N VAL A 264 14.02 6.89 -31.04
CA VAL A 264 12.74 7.54 -30.72
C VAL A 264 12.99 8.97 -30.22
N SER A 265 12.72 9.95 -31.07
CA SER A 265 12.85 11.37 -30.72
C SER A 265 11.53 11.94 -30.18
N LEU A 266 11.40 12.05 -28.86
CA LEU A 266 10.29 12.74 -28.19
C LEU A 266 10.81 14.00 -27.47
N GLN A 267 10.00 15.07 -27.44
CA GLN A 267 10.33 16.28 -26.68
C GLN A 267 10.13 16.03 -25.18
N GLN A 268 11.01 16.54 -24.33
CA GLN A 268 11.00 16.25 -22.89
C GLN A 268 9.71 16.71 -22.18
N GLU A 269 9.08 17.79 -22.66
CA GLU A 269 7.79 18.28 -22.15
C GLU A 269 6.59 17.43 -22.60
N SER A 270 6.74 16.63 -23.66
CA SER A 270 5.70 15.77 -24.22
C SER A 270 5.88 14.28 -23.86
N LEU A 271 6.73 13.92 -22.88
CA LEU A 271 6.92 12.54 -22.44
C LEU A 271 5.65 12.00 -21.75
N SER A 272 4.63 11.67 -22.55
CA SER A 272 3.41 11.01 -22.12
C SER A 272 3.56 9.50 -22.32
N ARG A 273 3.03 8.72 -21.37
CA ARG A 273 3.03 7.24 -21.44
C ARG A 273 2.52 6.74 -22.80
N GLN A 274 1.42 7.34 -23.28
CA GLN A 274 0.77 6.96 -24.52
C GLN A 274 1.65 7.22 -25.76
N GLU A 275 2.33 8.36 -25.83
CA GLU A 275 3.25 8.68 -26.93
C GLU A 275 4.44 7.73 -26.96
N ILE A 276 5.02 7.44 -25.80
CA ILE A 276 6.17 6.53 -25.70
C ILE A 276 5.75 5.10 -26.11
N PHE A 277 4.62 4.62 -25.61
CA PHE A 277 4.14 3.27 -25.92
C PHE A 277 3.80 3.13 -27.41
N LYS A 278 3.16 4.15 -27.99
CA LYS A 278 2.88 4.20 -29.44
C LYS A 278 4.16 4.23 -30.26
N ALA A 279 5.14 5.06 -29.88
CA ALA A 279 6.41 5.17 -30.59
C ALA A 279 7.22 3.87 -30.53
N LEU A 280 7.13 3.15 -29.41
CA LEU A 280 7.78 1.86 -29.22
C LEU A 280 6.95 0.67 -29.73
N GLY A 281 5.71 0.86 -30.22
CA GLY A 281 4.84 -0.27 -30.57
C GLY A 281 4.52 -1.19 -29.38
N LEU A 282 4.60 -0.67 -28.15
CA LEU A 282 4.17 -1.36 -26.94
C LEU A 282 2.64 -1.25 -26.83
N ASN A 283 1.92 -2.30 -27.24
CA ASN A 283 0.49 -2.38 -26.95
C ASN A 283 0.31 -2.42 -25.42
N ASP A 284 -0.62 -1.69 -24.81
CA ASP A 284 -0.95 -1.95 -23.40
C ASP A 284 -1.53 -3.38 -23.28
N PRO A 285 -1.16 -4.18 -22.27
CA PRO A 285 -1.77 -5.48 -22.04
C PRO A 285 -3.18 -5.18 -21.53
N GLU A 286 -4.17 -5.20 -22.42
CA GLU A 286 -5.60 -5.10 -22.11
C GLU A 286 -5.96 -4.15 -20.95
N ILE A 287 -5.37 -2.96 -20.91
CA ILE A 287 -6.18 -1.83 -20.46
C ILE A 287 -7.07 -1.56 -21.66
N VAL A 288 -8.13 -2.36 -21.80
CA VAL A 288 -9.29 -1.93 -22.57
C VAL A 288 -9.59 -0.57 -21.95
N PRO A 289 -9.35 0.55 -22.66
CA PRO A 289 -9.78 1.83 -22.13
C PRO A 289 -11.23 1.61 -21.75
N LEU A 290 -11.66 2.06 -20.57
CA LEU A 290 -13.07 2.06 -20.24
C LEU A 290 -13.74 2.97 -21.27
N THR A 291 -14.07 2.41 -22.43
CA THR A 291 -14.84 3.06 -23.45
C THR A 291 -16.21 3.08 -22.82
N PHE A 292 -16.50 4.19 -22.14
CA PHE A 292 -17.85 4.49 -21.69
C PHE A 292 -18.69 4.55 -22.96
N VAL A 293 -19.38 3.46 -23.27
CA VAL A 293 -20.21 3.36 -24.46
C VAL A 293 -21.44 4.25 -24.29
N ARG A 294 -21.92 4.41 -23.05
CA ARG A 294 -23.12 5.18 -22.78
C ARG A 294 -23.10 5.89 -21.44
N TYR A 295 -23.34 7.20 -21.51
CA TYR A 295 -23.63 8.06 -20.37
C TYR A 295 -25.10 8.44 -20.43
N LEU A 296 -25.87 8.14 -19.38
CA LEU A 296 -27.26 8.56 -19.28
C LEU A 296 -27.40 9.50 -18.10
N SER A 297 -28.20 10.54 -18.29
CA SER A 297 -28.59 11.46 -17.21
C SER A 297 -30.10 11.59 -17.18
N ARG A 298 -30.61 11.86 -16.00
CA ARG A 298 -32.01 12.18 -15.79
C ARG A 298 -32.38 13.53 -16.43
N PRO A 299 -33.54 13.66 -17.11
CA PRO A 299 -34.06 14.95 -17.54
C PRO A 299 -34.45 15.81 -16.34
N ARG A 300 -33.81 16.97 -16.15
CA ARG A 300 -34.05 17.85 -14.98
C ARG A 300 -35.38 18.62 -15.00
N HIS A 301 -36.15 18.54 -16.09
CA HIS A 301 -37.38 19.33 -16.29
C HIS A 301 -38.67 18.56 -15.99
N THR A 302 -38.59 17.31 -15.53
CA THR A 302 -39.75 16.50 -15.17
C THR A 302 -39.92 16.53 -13.64
N PRO A 303 -41.00 17.17 -13.11
CA PRO A 303 -41.32 17.11 -11.69
C PRO A 303 -41.54 15.66 -11.27
N ILE A 304 -41.02 15.29 -10.10
CA ILE A 304 -41.25 13.97 -9.49
C ILE A 304 -41.96 14.17 -8.18
N ASP A 305 -43.00 13.38 -7.96
CA ASP A 305 -43.74 13.37 -6.71
C ASP A 305 -42.99 12.50 -5.69
N VAL A 306 -42.40 13.16 -4.68
CA VAL A 306 -41.75 12.51 -3.53
C VAL A 306 -42.59 12.68 -2.25
N SER A 307 -43.88 12.96 -2.36
CA SER A 307 -44.76 13.20 -1.20
C SER A 307 -44.81 12.03 -0.22
N ALA A 308 -44.66 10.79 -0.69
CA ALA A 308 -44.56 9.59 0.14
C ALA A 308 -43.19 9.42 0.85
N THR A 309 -42.15 10.14 0.40
CA THR A 309 -40.78 10.08 0.94
C THR A 309 -40.17 11.49 1.10
N PRO A 310 -40.70 12.32 2.02
CA PRO A 310 -40.37 13.74 2.06
C PRO A 310 -38.96 14.06 2.60
N TYR A 311 -38.25 13.08 3.18
CA TYR A 311 -36.93 13.31 3.81
C TYR A 311 -35.79 12.98 2.85
N SER A 312 -34.95 13.98 2.53
CA SER A 312 -33.73 13.76 1.72
C SER A 312 -32.56 13.30 2.61
N TYR A 313 -31.96 12.17 2.27
CA TYR A 313 -30.79 11.60 2.95
C TYR A 313 -29.47 12.04 2.28
N GLY A 314 -29.53 12.50 1.03
CA GLY A 314 -28.39 13.04 0.30
C GLY A 314 -28.01 12.24 -0.94
N ARG A 315 -26.89 12.62 -1.54
CA ARG A 315 -26.40 12.07 -2.81
C ARG A 315 -25.38 10.96 -2.61
N VAL A 316 -25.61 9.83 -3.25
CA VAL A 316 -24.68 8.68 -3.24
C VAL A 316 -24.11 8.50 -4.65
N ARG A 317 -22.79 8.31 -4.71
CA ARG A 317 -22.07 7.90 -5.92
C ARG A 317 -21.35 6.60 -5.62
N ILE A 318 -21.67 5.56 -6.38
CA ILE A 318 -21.16 4.21 -6.15
C ILE A 318 -20.61 3.60 -7.44
N TYR A 319 -19.53 2.83 -7.30
CA TYR A 319 -18.92 2.09 -8.39
C TYR A 319 -19.22 0.60 -8.25
N THR A 320 -19.37 -0.11 -9.36
CA THR A 320 -19.55 -1.56 -9.38
C THR A 320 -18.35 -2.25 -8.76
N GLY A 321 -18.58 -3.14 -7.78
CA GLY A 321 -17.55 -3.79 -6.97
C GLY A 321 -17.08 -2.95 -5.78
N GLY A 322 -17.66 -1.77 -5.55
CA GLY A 322 -17.46 -0.95 -4.36
C GLY A 322 -18.71 -0.85 -3.50
N SER A 323 -18.51 -0.43 -2.26
CA SER A 323 -19.59 -0.07 -1.34
C SER A 323 -19.50 1.42 -0.95
N LYS A 324 -20.64 1.99 -0.55
CA LYS A 324 -20.73 3.36 -0.05
C LYS A 324 -21.70 3.42 1.13
N GLU A 325 -21.18 3.86 2.26
CA GLU A 325 -21.97 4.16 3.45
C GLU A 325 -22.60 5.56 3.33
N MET A 326 -23.87 5.65 3.74
CA MET A 326 -24.63 6.88 3.89
C MET A 326 -25.55 6.72 5.10
N THR A 327 -25.40 7.60 6.09
CA THR A 327 -26.12 7.54 7.37
C THR A 327 -25.98 6.18 8.06
N ASP A 328 -27.07 5.41 8.09
CA ASP A 328 -27.28 4.10 8.69
C ASP A 328 -27.34 2.97 7.64
N LEU A 329 -27.14 3.29 6.35
CA LEU A 329 -27.25 2.36 5.23
C LEU A 329 -25.93 2.24 4.46
N THR A 330 -25.59 1.03 4.06
CA THR A 330 -24.49 0.70 3.16
C THR A 330 -25.05 0.22 1.84
N PHE A 331 -24.63 0.87 0.76
CA PHE A 331 -24.99 0.50 -0.60
C PHE A 331 -23.83 -0.24 -1.24
N ALA A 332 -24.07 -1.34 -1.95
CA ALA A 332 -23.08 -2.07 -2.72
C ALA A 332 -23.67 -2.46 -4.08
N ILE A 333 -22.89 -2.36 -5.16
CA ILE A 333 -23.29 -2.89 -6.48
C ILE A 333 -22.45 -4.11 -6.81
N VAL A 334 -23.09 -5.27 -6.87
CA VAL A 334 -22.47 -6.57 -7.17
C VAL A 334 -23.25 -7.22 -8.30
N GLU A 335 -22.58 -7.61 -9.38
CA GLU A 335 -23.17 -8.36 -10.51
C GLU A 335 -24.45 -7.79 -11.15
N GLY A 336 -24.71 -6.48 -11.01
CA GLY A 336 -25.92 -5.86 -11.55
C GLY A 336 -27.08 -5.80 -10.57
N GLU A 337 -26.82 -6.09 -9.30
CA GLU A 337 -27.75 -5.91 -8.19
C GLU A 337 -27.25 -4.81 -7.26
N LEU A 338 -28.18 -3.97 -6.78
CA LEU A 338 -27.90 -3.00 -5.71
C LEU A 338 -28.31 -3.63 -4.38
N THR A 339 -27.34 -3.92 -3.55
CA THR A 339 -27.54 -4.40 -2.18
C THR A 339 -27.58 -3.20 -1.23
N VAL A 340 -28.57 -3.20 -0.34
CA VAL A 340 -28.74 -2.22 0.73
C VAL A 340 -28.67 -2.96 2.05
N GLU A 341 -27.72 -2.59 2.91
CA GLU A 341 -27.54 -3.18 4.23
C GLU A 341 -27.58 -2.09 5.30
N GLY A 342 -28.44 -2.25 6.30
CA GLY A 342 -28.53 -1.36 7.44
C GLY A 342 -28.11 -2.02 8.76
N PRO A 343 -28.53 -1.47 9.91
CA PRO A 343 -28.06 -1.90 11.23
C PRO A 343 -28.36 -3.37 11.57
N SER A 344 -29.45 -3.94 11.04
CA SER A 344 -29.81 -5.35 11.26
C SER A 344 -28.92 -6.35 10.53
N ARG A 345 -28.03 -5.89 9.62
CA ARG A 345 -27.17 -6.72 8.75
C ARG A 345 -27.92 -7.75 7.90
N VAL A 346 -29.21 -7.54 7.68
CA VAL A 346 -29.99 -8.31 6.70
C VAL A 346 -30.04 -7.49 5.43
N PRO A 347 -29.35 -7.89 4.35
CA PRO A 347 -29.34 -7.11 3.12
C PRO A 347 -30.67 -7.26 2.35
N THR A 348 -31.12 -6.16 1.74
CA THR A 348 -32.16 -6.16 0.71
C THR A 348 -31.52 -5.89 -0.65
N THR A 349 -31.97 -6.61 -1.68
CA THR A 349 -31.40 -6.53 -3.02
C THR A 349 -32.40 -5.96 -4.01
N ILE A 350 -31.94 -5.02 -4.85
CA ILE A 350 -32.70 -4.43 -5.95
C ILE A 350 -32.04 -4.90 -7.25
N ASN A 351 -32.77 -5.65 -8.07
CA ASN A 351 -32.30 -6.10 -9.37
C ASN A 351 -32.25 -4.91 -10.34
N LEU A 352 -31.04 -4.51 -10.76
CA LEU A 352 -30.85 -3.42 -11.71
C LEU A 352 -30.81 -3.93 -13.16
N VAL A 353 -30.73 -5.23 -13.42
CA VAL A 353 -30.65 -5.80 -14.78
C VAL A 353 -31.90 -5.45 -15.59
N ASP A 354 -33.08 -5.77 -15.05
CA ASP A 354 -34.37 -5.47 -15.70
C ASP A 354 -34.62 -3.95 -15.84
N TRP A 355 -34.06 -3.17 -14.92
CA TRP A 355 -34.15 -1.71 -14.99
C TRP A 355 -33.21 -1.13 -16.05
N LEU A 356 -31.98 -1.66 -16.17
CA LEU A 356 -30.99 -1.27 -17.18
C LEU A 356 -31.44 -1.61 -18.60
N ASP A 357 -32.10 -2.76 -18.80
CA ASP A 357 -32.64 -3.19 -20.11
C ASP A 357 -33.70 -2.24 -20.68
N ARG A 358 -34.37 -1.49 -19.80
CA ARG A 358 -35.33 -0.43 -20.17
C ARG A 358 -34.64 0.87 -20.59
N GLN A 359 -33.35 1.06 -20.31
CA GLN A 359 -32.56 2.27 -20.59
C GLN A 359 -31.97 2.29 -22.01
N ARG A 360 -32.82 2.05 -23.03
CA ARG A 360 -32.36 1.89 -24.43
C ARG A 360 -31.96 3.21 -25.13
N GLY A 361 -32.22 4.37 -24.52
CA GLY A 361 -31.89 5.70 -25.06
C GLY A 361 -30.65 6.36 -24.43
N THR A 362 -30.51 7.68 -24.60
CA THR A 362 -29.45 8.52 -24.00
C THR A 362 -29.89 9.20 -22.70
N ARG A 363 -31.14 8.93 -22.25
CA ARG A 363 -31.77 9.50 -21.06
C ARG A 363 -32.32 8.38 -20.21
N ILE A 364 -32.32 8.59 -18.89
CA ILE A 364 -32.91 7.65 -17.94
C ILE A 364 -34.44 7.69 -18.09
N VAL A 365 -35.05 6.52 -18.31
CA VAL A 365 -36.50 6.27 -18.34
C VAL A 365 -36.84 5.54 -17.04
N ALA A 366 -37.76 6.08 -16.23
CA ALA A 366 -38.02 5.64 -14.85
C ALA A 366 -36.81 5.82 -13.91
N SER A 367 -36.52 7.08 -13.55
CA SER A 367 -35.44 7.43 -12.62
C SER A 367 -35.71 7.05 -11.17
N GLU A 368 -36.91 6.62 -10.84
CA GLU A 368 -37.32 6.25 -9.48
C GLU A 368 -37.20 4.74 -9.28
N LEU A 369 -36.47 4.34 -8.24
CA LEU A 369 -36.39 2.95 -7.79
C LEU A 369 -36.87 2.90 -6.33
N PRO A 370 -38.15 2.59 -6.09
CA PRO A 370 -38.67 2.42 -4.75
C PRO A 370 -38.20 1.10 -4.14
N PHE A 371 -37.92 1.11 -2.84
CA PHE A 371 -37.65 -0.10 -2.07
C PHE A 371 -38.07 0.07 -0.62
N ASP A 372 -38.43 -1.03 0.03
CA ASP A 372 -38.74 -1.06 1.45
C ASP A 372 -37.60 -1.73 2.21
N TYR A 373 -37.19 -1.11 3.32
CA TYR A 373 -36.15 -1.63 4.19
C TYR A 373 -36.48 -1.32 5.66
N GLU A 374 -36.43 -2.35 6.51
CA GLU A 374 -36.70 -2.24 7.96
C GLU A 374 -38.00 -1.46 8.30
N GLY A 375 -39.07 -1.67 7.52
CA GLY A 375 -40.37 -1.02 7.73
C GLY A 375 -40.41 0.47 7.34
N ARG A 376 -39.37 0.98 6.67
CA ARG A 376 -39.33 2.31 6.05
C ARG A 376 -39.34 2.17 4.53
N SER A 377 -40.02 3.11 3.87
CA SER A 377 -40.06 3.18 2.42
C SER A 377 -39.05 4.20 1.94
N PHE A 378 -38.27 3.81 0.93
CA PHE A 378 -37.23 4.62 0.33
C PHE A 378 -37.45 4.73 -1.17
N VAL A 379 -36.98 5.83 -1.75
CA VAL A 379 -36.93 6.04 -3.19
C VAL A 379 -35.52 6.48 -3.57
N LEU A 380 -34.88 5.70 -4.45
CA LEU A 380 -33.62 6.09 -5.09
C LEU A 380 -33.97 6.87 -6.35
N LEU A 381 -33.51 8.11 -6.41
CA LEU A 381 -33.67 8.94 -7.58
C LEU A 381 -32.39 8.96 -8.40
N VAL A 382 -32.33 8.15 -9.45
CA VAL A 382 -31.14 7.96 -10.28
C VAL A 382 -30.90 9.18 -11.15
N GLU A 383 -29.77 9.86 -10.90
CA GLU A 383 -29.40 11.10 -11.57
C GLU A 383 -28.52 10.85 -12.80
N ASN A 384 -27.54 9.96 -12.69
CA ASN A 384 -26.71 9.55 -13.82
C ASN A 384 -26.19 8.13 -13.67
N ILE A 385 -25.96 7.48 -14.80
CA ILE A 385 -25.32 6.16 -14.88
C ILE A 385 -24.24 6.15 -15.96
N ARG A 386 -23.17 5.39 -15.70
CA ARG A 386 -22.13 5.08 -16.68
C ARG A 386 -22.14 3.60 -17.01
N LEU A 387 -22.26 3.30 -18.29
CA LEU A 387 -22.23 1.94 -18.84
C LEU A 387 -20.94 1.74 -19.64
N ALA A 388 -20.32 0.59 -19.45
CA ALA A 388 -19.15 0.15 -20.22
C ALA A 388 -19.48 -1.16 -20.93
N SER A 389 -18.94 -1.38 -22.14
CA SER A 389 -19.03 -2.69 -22.80
C SER A 389 -18.30 -3.77 -22.01
N VAL A 390 -18.78 -5.00 -22.15
CA VAL A 390 -18.08 -6.19 -21.67
C VAL A 390 -17.03 -6.57 -22.71
N PRO A 391 -15.77 -6.86 -22.34
CA PRO A 391 -14.72 -7.19 -23.31
C PRO A 391 -15.05 -8.41 -24.19
N GLU A 392 -15.74 -9.40 -23.61
CA GLU A 392 -16.16 -10.64 -24.27
C GLU A 392 -17.37 -10.45 -25.20
N ASP A 393 -18.15 -9.39 -25.01
CA ASP A 393 -19.37 -9.09 -25.76
C ASP A 393 -19.58 -7.56 -25.82
N PRO A 394 -19.16 -6.89 -26.92
CA PRO A 394 -19.27 -5.45 -27.07
C PRO A 394 -20.70 -4.91 -27.01
N ASP A 395 -21.69 -5.74 -27.34
CA ASP A 395 -23.11 -5.38 -27.33
C ASP A 395 -23.71 -5.47 -25.93
N ARG A 396 -23.05 -6.21 -25.02
CA ARG A 396 -23.44 -6.29 -23.61
C ARG A 396 -22.86 -5.11 -22.82
N LEU A 397 -23.75 -4.28 -22.28
CA LEU A 397 -23.39 -3.15 -21.41
C LEU A 397 -23.51 -3.54 -19.93
N ARG A 398 -22.50 -3.18 -19.14
CA ARG A 398 -22.53 -3.32 -17.67
C ARG A 398 -22.50 -1.96 -16.98
N LEU A 399 -23.25 -1.83 -15.89
CA LEU A 399 -23.16 -0.70 -14.98
C LEU A 399 -21.77 -0.64 -14.36
N ARG A 400 -21.16 0.54 -14.38
CA ARG A 400 -19.87 0.83 -13.73
C ARG A 400 -19.98 1.84 -12.62
N GLU A 401 -20.86 2.80 -12.82
CA GLU A 401 -21.06 3.91 -11.90
C GLU A 401 -22.53 4.31 -11.92
N MET A 402 -23.06 4.56 -10.73
CA MET A 402 -24.42 5.05 -10.54
C MET A 402 -24.38 6.19 -9.52
N THR A 403 -25.01 7.30 -9.87
CA THR A 403 -25.26 8.41 -8.94
C THR A 403 -26.76 8.55 -8.72
N PHE A 404 -27.19 8.59 -7.46
CA PHE A 404 -28.58 8.76 -7.10
C PHE A 404 -28.73 9.66 -5.86
N ASP A 405 -29.88 10.32 -5.75
CA ASP A 405 -30.31 11.03 -4.56
C ASP A 405 -31.30 10.14 -3.78
N LEU A 406 -31.10 9.98 -2.47
CA LEU A 406 -31.90 9.10 -1.63
C LEU A 406 -32.98 9.89 -0.86
N PHE A 407 -34.21 9.39 -0.91
CA PHE A 407 -35.37 9.90 -0.18
C PHE A 407 -36.01 8.80 0.67
N ALA A 408 -36.57 9.16 1.82
CA ALA A 408 -37.18 8.21 2.76
C ALA A 408 -38.49 8.74 3.36
N SER A 409 -39.33 7.81 3.84
CA SER A 409 -40.58 8.11 4.55
C SER A 409 -40.37 8.60 6.00
N ALA A 410 -39.17 8.42 6.56
CA ALA A 410 -38.81 8.83 7.92
C ALA A 410 -37.44 9.54 7.95
N PRO A 411 -37.20 10.47 8.91
CA PRO A 411 -35.94 11.21 9.00
C PRO A 411 -34.75 10.30 9.34
N PRO A 412 -33.52 10.69 8.95
CA PRO A 412 -32.31 9.91 9.23
C PRO A 412 -32.08 9.75 10.73
N VAL A 413 -31.70 8.55 11.16
CA VAL A 413 -31.35 8.27 12.56
C VAL A 413 -30.00 8.91 12.84
N ALA A 414 -29.99 9.95 13.68
CA ALA A 414 -28.76 10.64 14.06
C ALA A 414 -27.91 9.78 15.00
N ASN A 415 -26.60 9.72 14.71
CA ASN A 415 -25.51 9.20 15.55
C ASN A 415 -25.43 7.67 15.75
N LEU A 416 -24.72 7.01 14.85
CA LEU A 416 -23.88 5.86 15.19
C LEU A 416 -22.45 6.15 14.70
N PRO A 417 -21.40 5.83 15.50
CA PRO A 417 -20.02 6.02 15.08
C PRO A 417 -19.71 5.20 13.82
N PRO A 418 -18.76 5.62 12.97
CA PRO A 418 -18.36 4.86 11.79
C PRO A 418 -17.91 3.46 12.22
N VAL A 419 -18.65 2.45 11.80
CA VAL A 419 -18.29 1.05 12.00
C VAL A 419 -17.31 0.69 10.90
N ASN A 420 -16.04 0.49 11.27
CA ASN A 420 -15.03 -0.05 10.36
C ASN A 420 -15.48 -1.43 9.85
N LEU A 421 -15.90 -1.50 8.58
CA LEU A 421 -16.10 -2.77 7.88
C LEU A 421 -14.83 -3.11 7.08
N SER A 422 -13.82 -3.63 7.79
CA SER A 422 -12.83 -4.51 7.18
C SER A 422 -13.25 -5.95 7.48
N ASN A 423 -13.89 -6.60 6.52
CA ASN A 423 -13.81 -8.05 6.28
C ASN A 423 -14.31 -8.35 4.86
#